data_AF-A0A2A9NI41-F1
#
_entry.id   AF-A0A2A9NI41-F1
#
_cell.length_a   1.000
_cell.length_b   1.000
_cell.length_c   1.000
_cell.angle_alpha   90.00
_cell.angle_beta   90.00
_cell.angle_gamma   90.00
#
_symmetry.space_group_name_H-M   'P 1'
#
loop_
_entity.id
_entity.type
_entity.pdbx_description
1 polymer ?
#
loop_
_entity_poly.entity_id
_entity_poly.type
_entity_poly.pdbx_seq_one_letter_code
_entity_poly.pdbx_strand_id
1 'polypeptide(L)'
;SEFAAKYLPQLVNQFHTSEGPVNTAMTLLNNISDTSYFLRYLRLPEAQTLVNIQARRTVLSSDSVDSFRYDDLGAAFQFLFTLVLLQGPHCMTEADKYALIVKAKHWYTVYRGTGYQIEGSCIRLFGYLENDE
;
A
#
# COMPACT_ATOMS: atom_id res chain seq x y z
N SER A 1 -19.09 -8.58 2.81
CA SER A 1 -19.67 -9.71 2.07
C SER A 1 -19.13 -11.01 2.64
N GLU A 2 -19.91 -12.09 2.60
CA GLU A 2 -19.49 -13.43 3.05
C GLU A 2 -18.26 -13.96 2.27
N PHE A 3 -18.13 -13.53 1.00
CA PHE A 3 -16.97 -13.78 0.16
C PHE A 3 -15.66 -13.27 0.76
N ALA A 4 -15.62 -12.00 1.22
CA ALA A 4 -14.43 -11.46 1.85
C ALA A 4 -14.05 -12.26 3.11
N ALA A 5 -15.02 -12.63 3.94
CA ALA A 5 -14.77 -13.45 5.13
C ALA A 5 -14.17 -14.82 4.81
N LYS A 6 -14.67 -15.48 3.75
CA LYS A 6 -14.24 -16.83 3.37
C LYS A 6 -12.85 -16.87 2.73
N TYR A 7 -12.53 -15.89 1.89
CA TYR A 7 -11.32 -15.90 1.06
C TYR A 7 -10.19 -15.02 1.59
N LEU A 8 -10.44 -14.13 2.57
CA LEU A 8 -9.43 -13.23 3.11
C LEU A 8 -8.15 -13.94 3.62
N PRO A 9 -8.22 -15.05 4.39
CA PRO A 9 -7.00 -15.73 4.83
C PRO A 9 -6.14 -16.25 3.67
N GLN A 10 -6.78 -16.82 2.64
CA GLN A 10 -6.10 -17.32 1.44
C GLN A 10 -5.49 -16.18 0.64
N LEU A 11 -6.22 -15.08 0.54
CA LEU A 11 -5.78 -13.88 -0.16
C LEU A 11 -4.59 -13.21 0.53
N VAL A 12 -4.59 -13.15 1.86
CA VAL A 12 -3.45 -12.64 2.62
C VAL A 12 -2.24 -13.55 2.46
N ASN A 13 -2.41 -14.87 2.53
CA ASN A 13 -1.32 -15.80 2.26
C ASN A 13 -0.74 -15.62 0.84
N GLN A 14 -1.61 -15.43 -0.16
CA GLN A 14 -1.17 -15.13 -1.51
C GLN A 14 -0.44 -13.77 -1.59
N PHE A 15 -0.89 -12.77 -0.83
CA PHE A 15 -0.20 -11.49 -0.75
C PHE A 15 1.19 -11.64 -0.12
N HIS A 16 1.38 -12.48 0.89
CA HIS A 16 2.70 -12.76 1.48
C HIS A 16 3.67 -13.37 0.46
N THR A 17 3.19 -14.27 -0.40
CA THR A 17 4.03 -14.98 -1.38
C THR A 17 4.16 -14.25 -2.72
N SER A 18 3.39 -13.19 -2.95
CA SER A 18 3.47 -12.39 -4.17
C SER A 18 4.74 -11.51 -4.22
N GLU A 19 5.13 -11.09 -5.42
CA GLU A 19 6.25 -10.15 -5.61
C GLU A 19 5.75 -8.79 -6.09
N GLY A 20 6.58 -7.77 -5.89
CA GLY A 20 6.34 -6.41 -6.37
C GLY A 20 5.22 -5.66 -5.64
N PRO A 21 5.19 -4.32 -5.77
CA PRO A 21 4.18 -3.48 -5.12
C PRO A 21 2.79 -3.63 -5.76
N VAL A 22 2.75 -4.05 -7.02
CA VAL A 22 1.54 -4.30 -7.81
C VAL A 22 1.42 -5.79 -8.05
N ASN A 23 0.40 -6.41 -7.47
CA ASN A 23 0.07 -7.81 -7.69
C ASN A 23 -1.42 -8.07 -7.47
N THR A 24 -1.93 -9.19 -7.99
CA THR A 24 -3.36 -9.53 -7.93
C THR A 24 -3.89 -9.59 -6.50
N ALA A 25 -3.12 -10.12 -5.56
CA ALA A 25 -3.54 -10.24 -4.18
C ALA A 25 -3.71 -8.85 -3.53
N MET A 26 -2.76 -7.95 -3.77
CA MET A 26 -2.82 -6.54 -3.37
C MET A 26 -4.09 -5.87 -3.92
N THR A 27 -4.36 -6.00 -5.22
CA THR A 27 -5.53 -5.37 -5.86
C THR A 27 -6.84 -5.85 -5.22
N LEU A 28 -6.96 -7.16 -4.98
CA LEU A 28 -8.15 -7.72 -4.34
C LEU A 28 -8.27 -7.30 -2.87
N LEU A 29 -7.16 -7.23 -2.12
CA LEU A 29 -7.17 -6.72 -0.74
C LEU A 29 -7.57 -5.25 -0.69
N ASN A 30 -7.08 -4.43 -1.63
CA ASN A 30 -7.47 -3.04 -1.75
C ASN A 30 -8.97 -2.88 -2.00
N ASN A 31 -9.55 -3.70 -2.88
CA ASN A 31 -10.99 -3.68 -3.19
C ASN A 31 -11.90 -4.07 -2.03
N ILE A 32 -11.39 -4.81 -1.04
CA ILE A 32 -12.15 -5.20 0.15
C ILE A 32 -11.74 -4.43 1.41
N SER A 33 -10.91 -3.40 1.25
CA SER A 33 -10.27 -2.70 2.37
C SER A 33 -11.24 -1.90 3.24
N ASP A 34 -12.40 -1.56 2.69
CA ASP A 34 -13.53 -0.90 3.37
C ASP A 34 -14.46 -1.88 4.10
N THR A 35 -14.28 -3.18 3.91
CA THR A 35 -15.18 -4.18 4.51
C THR A 35 -14.88 -4.37 6.00
N SER A 36 -15.93 -4.59 6.79
CA SER A 36 -15.79 -4.86 8.22
C SER A 36 -14.90 -6.08 8.54
N TYR A 37 -14.81 -7.05 7.63
CA TYR A 37 -13.95 -8.23 7.81
C TYR A 37 -12.47 -7.89 7.66
N PHE A 38 -12.11 -7.11 6.64
CA PHE A 38 -10.74 -6.66 6.46
C PHE A 38 -10.30 -5.76 7.62
N LEU A 39 -11.16 -4.81 8.05
CA LEU A 39 -10.89 -3.95 9.21
C LEU A 39 -10.70 -4.75 10.51
N ARG A 40 -11.47 -5.82 10.71
CA ARG A 40 -11.28 -6.73 11.86
C ARG A 40 -9.98 -7.51 11.75
N TYR A 41 -9.66 -8.01 10.56
CA TYR A 41 -8.42 -8.76 10.31
C TYR A 41 -7.18 -7.91 10.56
N LEU A 42 -7.16 -6.64 10.15
CA LEU A 42 -6.01 -5.74 10.35
C LEU A 42 -5.66 -5.47 11.81
N ARG A 43 -6.59 -5.72 12.73
CA ARG A 43 -6.37 -5.61 14.19
C ARG A 43 -5.72 -6.86 14.79
N LEU A 44 -5.62 -7.95 14.02
CA LEU A 44 -4.96 -9.16 14.46
C LEU A 44 -3.43 -9.02 14.32
N PRO A 45 -2.64 -9.62 15.23
CA PRO A 45 -1.18 -9.53 15.18
C PRO A 45 -0.57 -9.98 13.84
N GLU A 46 -1.14 -11.00 13.21
CA GLU A 46 -0.64 -11.55 11.94
C GLU A 46 -0.71 -10.52 10.81
N ALA A 47 -1.69 -9.62 10.88
CA ALA A 47 -1.91 -8.60 9.87
C ALA A 47 -0.95 -7.41 9.99
N GLN A 48 -0.30 -7.20 11.15
CA GLN A 48 0.62 -6.06 11.36
C GLN A 48 1.82 -6.05 10.41
N THR A 49 2.12 -7.19 9.79
CA THR A 49 3.21 -7.31 8.81
C THR A 49 2.83 -6.77 7.42
N LEU A 50 1.55 -6.57 7.12
CA LEU A 50 1.08 -6.20 5.79
C LEU A 50 1.61 -4.83 5.35
N VAL A 51 1.56 -3.82 6.24
CA VAL A 51 2.09 -2.48 5.94
C VAL A 51 3.58 -2.54 5.61
N ASN A 52 4.37 -3.30 6.38
CA ASN A 52 5.80 -3.43 6.17
C ASN A 52 6.14 -4.12 4.85
N ILE A 53 5.39 -5.16 4.50
CA ILE A 53 5.56 -5.88 3.23
C ILE A 53 5.26 -4.94 2.05
N GLN A 54 4.14 -4.22 2.09
CA GLN A 54 3.76 -3.32 1.01
C GLN A 54 4.69 -2.11 0.90
N ALA A 55 5.09 -1.53 2.03
CA ALA A 55 6.05 -0.42 2.08
C ALA A 55 7.40 -0.84 1.47
N ARG A 56 7.95 -1.97 1.92
CA ARG A 56 9.22 -2.49 1.41
C ARG A 56 9.17 -2.79 -0.09
N ARG A 57 8.11 -3.44 -0.57
CA ARG A 57 7.90 -3.70 -2.01
C ARG A 57 7.83 -2.40 -2.81
N THR A 58 7.23 -1.35 -2.25
CA THR A 58 7.13 -0.04 -2.88
C THR A 58 8.49 0.67 -2.93
N VAL A 59 9.25 0.65 -1.83
CA VAL A 59 10.60 1.26 -1.80
C VAL A 59 11.55 0.55 -2.78
N LEU A 60 11.51 -0.78 -2.83
CA LEU A 60 12.39 -1.59 -3.66
C LEU A 60 11.96 -1.67 -5.14
N SER A 61 10.81 -1.12 -5.51
CA SER A 61 10.37 -1.20 -6.90
C SER A 61 11.25 -0.33 -7.80
N SER A 62 11.43 -0.77 -9.04
CA SER A 62 12.11 0.03 -10.06
C SER A 62 11.42 1.39 -10.25
N ASP A 63 12.20 2.43 -10.49
CA ASP A 63 11.72 3.76 -10.90
C ASP A 63 11.47 3.86 -12.41
N SER A 64 11.65 2.76 -13.15
CA SER A 64 11.38 2.73 -14.58
C SER A 64 9.89 2.93 -14.84
N VAL A 65 9.57 4.05 -15.48
CA VAL A 65 8.20 4.52 -15.79
C VAL A 65 7.41 3.53 -16.64
N ASP A 66 8.10 2.70 -17.42
CA ASP A 66 7.49 1.67 -18.28
C ASP A 66 7.10 0.39 -17.51
N SER A 67 7.50 0.26 -16.24
CA SER A 67 7.32 -0.98 -15.48
C SER A 67 5.89 -1.17 -14.98
N PHE A 68 5.11 -0.09 -14.87
CA PHE A 68 3.76 -0.13 -14.29
C PHE A 68 2.78 0.76 -15.05
N ARG A 69 1.53 0.30 -15.16
CA ARG A 69 0.43 1.19 -15.53
C ARG A 69 0.16 2.14 -14.37
N TYR A 70 -0.08 3.40 -14.67
CA TYR A 70 -0.22 4.46 -13.65
C TYR A 70 -1.37 4.18 -12.67
N ASP A 71 -2.48 3.63 -13.16
CA ASP A 71 -3.64 3.27 -12.32
C ASP A 71 -3.31 2.14 -11.33
N ASP A 72 -2.57 1.13 -11.78
CA ASP A 72 -2.18 0.00 -10.93
C ASP A 72 -1.24 0.46 -9.81
N LEU A 73 -0.34 1.37 -10.13
CA LEU A 73 0.57 1.99 -9.16
C LEU A 73 -0.20 2.89 -8.19
N GLY A 74 -1.17 3.65 -8.68
CA GLY A 74 -2.06 4.47 -7.86
C GLY A 74 -2.89 3.63 -6.90
N ALA A 75 -3.35 2.46 -7.32
CA ALA A 75 -4.03 1.48 -6.46
C ALA A 75 -3.07 0.91 -5.40
N ALA A 76 -1.82 0.61 -5.75
CA ALA A 76 -0.81 0.14 -4.79
C ALA A 76 -0.52 1.19 -3.71
N PHE A 77 -0.42 2.46 -4.09
CA PHE A 77 -0.23 3.58 -3.14
C PHE A 77 -1.47 3.84 -2.29
N GLN A 78 -2.67 3.72 -2.88
CA GLN A 78 -3.92 3.80 -2.13
C GLN A 78 -3.99 2.69 -1.08
N PHE A 79 -3.68 1.45 -1.47
CA PHE A 79 -3.67 0.32 -0.55
C PHE A 79 -2.66 0.52 0.58
N LEU A 80 -1.44 0.92 0.25
CA LEU A 80 -0.41 1.23 1.22
C LEU A 80 -0.87 2.32 2.19
N PHE A 81 -1.46 3.40 1.69
CA PHE A 81 -2.01 4.46 2.53
C PHE A 81 -3.11 3.94 3.46
N THR A 82 -4.01 3.08 2.97
CA THR A 82 -5.02 2.43 3.82
C THR A 82 -4.39 1.59 4.93
N LEU A 83 -3.34 0.83 4.63
CA LEU A 83 -2.62 0.05 5.65
C LEU A 83 -1.96 0.96 6.69
N VAL A 84 -1.28 2.04 6.25
CA VAL A 84 -0.66 3.04 7.13
C VAL A 84 -1.70 3.70 8.02
N LEU A 85 -2.86 4.08 7.48
CA LEU A 85 -3.92 4.73 8.25
C LEU A 85 -4.53 3.80 9.31
N LEU A 86 -4.66 2.51 9.00
CA LEU A 86 -5.33 1.54 9.87
C LEU A 86 -4.40 0.91 10.91
N GLN A 87 -3.12 0.76 10.58
CA GLN A 87 -2.12 0.12 11.45
C GLN A 87 -1.17 1.13 12.08
N GLY A 88 -1.10 2.36 11.56
CA GLY A 88 -0.18 3.41 11.99
C GLY A 88 1.22 3.27 11.38
N PRO A 89 2.01 4.36 11.35
CA PRO A 89 3.37 4.34 10.83
C PRO A 89 4.36 3.64 11.78
N HIS A 90 4.00 3.47 13.05
CA HIS A 90 4.84 2.85 14.08
C HIS A 90 5.18 1.38 13.80
N CYS A 91 4.50 0.75 12.85
CA CYS A 91 4.85 -0.59 12.38
C CYS A 91 6.13 -0.60 11.53
N MET A 92 6.56 0.55 10.98
CA MET A 92 7.75 0.71 10.14
C MET A 92 8.92 1.28 10.95
N THR A 93 10.15 1.00 10.51
CA THR A 93 11.32 1.70 11.04
C THR A 93 11.38 3.13 10.51
N GLU A 94 12.02 4.06 11.23
CA GLU A 94 12.21 5.45 10.76
C GLU A 94 12.96 5.50 9.42
N ALA A 95 13.90 4.58 9.19
CA ALA A 95 14.61 4.47 7.92
C ALA A 95 13.69 4.05 6.76
N ASP A 96 12.81 3.06 6.99
CA ASP A 96 11.82 2.63 5.99
C ASP A 96 10.76 3.71 5.74
N LYS A 97 10.31 4.40 6.80
CA LYS A 97 9.39 5.55 6.71
C LYS A 97 9.99 6.65 5.84
N TYR A 98 11.25 7.03 6.09
CA TYR A 98 11.96 8.04 5.30
C TYR A 98 12.12 7.60 3.84
N ALA A 99 12.56 6.36 3.60
CA ALA A 99 12.71 5.83 2.24
C ALA A 99 11.38 5.84 1.47
N LEU A 100 10.28 5.51 2.15
CA LEU A 100 8.94 5.55 1.57
C LEU A 100 8.49 6.98 1.23
N ILE A 101 8.77 7.96 2.09
CA ILE A 101 8.48 9.38 1.82
C ILE A 101 9.25 9.85 0.58
N VAL A 102 10.55 9.54 0.48
CA VAL A 102 11.38 9.88 -0.68
C VAL A 102 10.82 9.26 -1.96
N LYS A 103 10.44 7.98 -1.91
CA LYS A 103 9.83 7.27 -3.04
C LYS A 103 8.51 7.91 -3.49
N ALA A 104 7.63 8.22 -2.53
CA ALA A 104 6.34 8.86 -2.80
C ALA A 104 6.48 10.25 -3.43
N LYS A 105 7.42 11.07 -2.95
CA LYS A 105 7.72 12.39 -3.53
C LYS A 105 8.29 12.29 -4.94
N HIS A 106 9.17 11.32 -5.17
CA HIS A 106 9.73 11.07 -6.50
C HIS A 106 8.63 10.70 -7.50
N TRP A 107 7.78 9.72 -7.16
CA TRP A 107 6.70 9.28 -8.05
C TRP A 107 5.60 10.31 -8.24
N TYR A 108 5.27 11.09 -7.19
CA TYR A 108 4.42 12.27 -7.35
C TYR A 108 4.95 13.20 -8.45
N THR A 109 6.26 13.46 -8.45
CA THR A 109 6.89 14.35 -9.45
C THR A 109 6.88 13.73 -10.85
N VAL A 110 7.19 12.44 -10.96
CA VAL A 110 7.23 11.71 -12.24
C VAL A 110 5.86 11.64 -12.91
N TYR A 111 4.80 11.38 -12.13
CA TYR A 111 3.44 11.15 -12.66
C TYR A 111 2.55 12.38 -12.58
N ARG A 112 3.12 13.55 -12.26
CA ARG A 112 2.37 14.80 -12.13
C ARG A 112 1.67 15.15 -13.44
N GLY A 113 0.35 15.31 -13.38
CA GLY A 113 -0.47 15.68 -14.54
C GLY A 113 -0.69 14.55 -15.56
N THR A 114 -0.17 13.34 -15.32
CA THR A 114 -0.35 12.17 -16.20
C THR A 114 -1.09 11.03 -15.53
N GLY A 115 -1.00 10.89 -14.20
CA GLY A 115 -1.68 9.85 -13.44
C GLY A 115 -2.37 10.39 -12.19
N TYR A 116 -3.62 10.84 -12.33
CA TYR A 116 -4.38 11.47 -11.23
C TYR A 116 -4.45 10.60 -9.96
N GLN A 117 -4.64 9.28 -10.12
CA GLN A 117 -4.74 8.38 -8.98
C GLN A 117 -3.40 8.22 -8.24
N ILE A 118 -2.30 8.01 -8.96
CA ILE A 118 -0.97 7.89 -8.33
C ILE A 118 -0.54 9.22 -7.71
N GLU A 119 -0.78 10.34 -8.40
CA GLU A 119 -0.50 11.68 -7.88
C GLU A 119 -1.22 11.93 -6.55
N GLY A 120 -2.54 11.71 -6.52
CA GLY A 120 -3.35 11.92 -5.33
C GLY A 120 -3.06 10.93 -4.20
N SER A 121 -2.69 9.69 -4.50
CA SER A 121 -2.33 8.70 -3.47
C SER A 121 -0.94 8.97 -2.89
N CYS A 122 0.03 9.41 -3.71
CA CYS A 122 1.35 9.82 -3.23
C CYS A 122 1.26 11.02 -2.27
N ILE A 123 0.55 12.09 -2.65
CA ILE A 123 0.37 13.28 -1.79
C ILE A 123 -0.21 12.91 -0.44
N ARG A 124 -1.28 12.10 -0.44
CA ARG A 124 -1.92 11.65 0.80
C ARG A 124 -0.96 10.85 1.67
N LEU A 125 -0.18 9.95 1.06
CA LEU A 125 0.75 9.10 1.80
C LEU A 125 1.89 9.91 2.44
N PHE A 126 2.66 10.67 1.67
CA PHE A 126 3.78 11.41 2.27
C PHE A 126 3.29 12.54 3.18
N GLY A 127 2.17 13.20 2.83
CA GLY A 127 1.57 14.23 3.68
C GLY A 127 1.13 13.67 5.03
N TYR A 128 0.59 12.46 5.08
CA TYR A 128 0.26 11.80 6.34
C TYR A 128 1.52 11.43 7.13
N LEU A 129 2.49 10.76 6.49
CA LEU A 129 3.72 10.30 7.16
C LEU A 129 4.59 11.44 7.72
N GLU A 130 4.57 12.61 7.08
CA GLU A 130 5.32 13.79 7.54
C GLU A 130 4.65 14.54 8.69
N ASN A 131 3.32 14.43 8.83
CA ASN A 131 2.54 15.13 9.86
C ASN A 131 2.11 14.24 11.04
N ASP A 132 2.37 12.93 10.98
CA ASP A 132 2.18 12.01 12.13
C ASP A 132 3.32 12.25 13.14
N GLU A 133 3.16 13.32 13.95
CA GLU A 133 3.87 13.60 15.22
C GLU A 133 3.02 13.18 16.43
#